data_AF-A0A1S8BBZ3-F1
#
_entry.id   AF-A0A1S8BBZ3-F1
#
_cell.length_a   1.000
_cell.length_b   1.000
_cell.length_c   1.000
_cell.angle_alpha   90.00
_cell.angle_beta   90.00
_cell.angle_gamma   90.00
#
_symmetry.space_group_name_H-M   'P 1'
#
loop_
_entity.id
_entity.type
_entity.pdbx_description
1 polymer ?
#
loop_
_entity_poly.entity_id
_entity_poly.type
_entity_poly.pdbx_seq_one_letter_code
_entity_poly.pdbx_strand_id
1 'polypeptide(L)'
;HPVETLINQAKLQHDSWLKSASASTSLAEATRNYVARYNQTPPPLFDQWFEYAINRSSLIIDEFDSIHEDLLPFWSLSPAEIRKRTKEALASPLGIGGIQIRNGVASIAGDPPGTHRWSLDGIIAMIEKFSQFLPDMDLAFNLNDEPRVSLPYHEIGQAREAALRELADHRSKHVSLNQFSKNRTEGWTVDPNEPLDLGRFMTLSFHNTWDFASAHCPPDSPARTNRHLDPTTHCASCAAPHSSGLFLSNWTYATTDICHQPDLAHLHGFYISPSAFDPTQDLLPIFSQSKAPGFNDIRFPSPWNYLGKARYAPTDDYRIVPSTSLVRRGSFSTFLSF
;
A
#
# COMPACT_ATOMS: atom_id res chain seq x y z
N HIS A 1 22.31 20.65 19.89
CA HIS A 1 22.46 19.18 20.06
C HIS A 1 21.93 18.47 18.81
N PRO A 2 22.48 17.34 18.31
CA PRO A 2 22.00 16.71 17.06
C PRO A 2 20.48 16.45 17.01
N VAL A 3 19.88 16.03 18.14
CA VAL A 3 18.41 15.84 18.26
C VAL A 3 17.62 17.12 17.98
N GLU A 4 18.10 18.28 18.42
CA GLU A 4 17.41 19.56 18.18
C GLU A 4 17.41 19.91 16.70
N THR A 5 18.54 19.68 16.01
CA THR A 5 18.64 19.83 14.56
C THR A 5 17.68 18.90 13.83
N LEU A 6 17.62 17.63 14.22
CA LEU A 6 16.71 16.64 13.62
C LEU A 6 15.24 17.01 13.84
N ILE A 7 14.87 17.46 15.04
CA ILE A 7 13.50 17.94 15.34
C ILE A 7 13.13 19.14 14.47
N ASN A 8 14.04 20.12 14.34
CA ASN A 8 13.79 21.31 13.52
C ASN A 8 13.66 20.96 12.04
N GLN A 9 14.51 20.06 11.52
CA GLN A 9 14.40 19.56 10.14
C GLN A 9 13.08 18.83 9.90
N ALA A 10 12.68 17.94 10.82
CA ALA A 10 11.42 17.22 10.73
C ALA A 10 10.20 18.16 10.72
N LYS A 11 10.22 19.23 11.53
CA LYS A 11 9.17 20.27 11.52
C LYS A 11 9.11 20.98 10.17
N LEU A 12 10.24 21.43 9.63
CA LEU A 12 10.29 22.09 8.33
C LEU A 12 9.79 21.18 7.19
N GLN A 13 10.18 19.91 7.20
CA GLN A 13 9.71 18.92 6.25
C GLN A 13 8.20 18.68 6.37
N HIS A 14 7.68 18.55 7.59
CA HIS A 14 6.25 18.40 7.85
C HIS A 14 5.44 19.61 7.37
N ASP A 15 5.89 20.83 7.69
CA ASP A 15 5.21 22.05 7.29
C ASP A 15 5.22 22.21 5.76
N SER A 16 6.32 21.85 5.10
CA SER A 16 6.40 21.84 3.63
C SER A 16 5.47 20.80 3.02
N TRP A 17 5.43 19.60 3.59
CA TRP A 17 4.53 18.53 3.15
C TRP A 17 3.06 18.95 3.31
N LEU A 18 2.68 19.49 4.47
CA LEU A 18 1.30 19.89 4.76
C LEU A 18 0.84 20.98 3.79
N LYS A 19 1.69 21.96 3.50
CA LYS A 19 1.41 23.00 2.49
C LYS A 19 1.18 22.40 1.10
N SER A 20 1.95 21.38 0.73
CA SER A 20 1.77 20.71 -0.56
C SER A 20 0.53 19.82 -0.60
N ALA A 21 0.20 19.11 0.49
CA ALA A 21 -0.89 18.14 0.54
C ALA A 21 -2.29 18.79 0.65
N SER A 22 -2.33 20.04 1.12
CA SER A 22 -3.55 20.84 1.30
C SER A 22 -3.65 22.01 0.31
N ALA A 23 -2.83 22.00 -0.76
CA ALA A 23 -2.67 23.16 -1.64
C ALA A 23 -3.96 23.52 -2.40
N SER A 24 -4.73 22.50 -2.82
CA SER A 24 -5.89 22.72 -3.67
C SER A 24 -7.12 23.21 -2.92
N THR A 25 -7.63 24.36 -3.34
CA THR A 25 -8.85 24.98 -2.79
C THR A 25 -10.06 24.89 -3.72
N SER A 26 -9.85 24.44 -4.96
CA SER A 26 -10.91 24.26 -5.96
C SER A 26 -10.70 22.99 -6.77
N LEU A 27 -11.78 22.44 -7.35
CA LEU A 27 -11.72 21.26 -8.20
C LEU A 27 -10.74 21.46 -9.38
N ALA A 28 -10.78 22.63 -10.02
CA ALA A 28 -9.89 22.93 -11.14
C ALA A 28 -8.40 22.95 -10.74
N GLU A 29 -8.10 23.38 -9.52
CA GLU A 29 -6.74 23.33 -8.97
C GLU A 29 -6.33 21.90 -8.64
N ALA A 30 -7.20 21.13 -7.97
CA ALA A 30 -6.96 19.72 -7.65
C ALA A 30 -6.70 18.89 -8.91
N THR A 31 -7.48 19.11 -9.98
CA THR A 31 -7.27 18.45 -11.27
C THR A 31 -5.92 18.83 -11.89
N ARG A 32 -5.54 20.11 -11.89
CA ARG A 32 -4.24 20.53 -12.43
C ARG A 32 -3.08 19.93 -11.64
N ASN A 33 -3.16 19.94 -10.32
CA ASN A 33 -2.14 19.38 -9.45
C ASN A 33 -2.02 17.86 -9.62
N TYR A 34 -3.14 17.15 -9.73
CA TYR A 34 -3.16 15.71 -10.02
C TYR A 34 -2.40 15.41 -11.33
N VAL A 35 -2.73 16.12 -12.41
CA VAL A 35 -2.08 15.93 -13.71
C VAL A 35 -0.59 16.29 -13.65
N ALA A 36 -0.24 17.38 -12.97
CA ALA A 36 1.14 17.83 -12.84
C ALA A 36 2.00 16.85 -12.02
N ARG A 37 1.43 16.25 -10.97
CA ARG A 37 2.14 15.37 -10.04
C ARG A 37 2.25 13.94 -10.54
N TYR A 38 1.15 13.38 -11.07
CA TYR A 38 1.08 11.96 -11.47
C TYR A 38 1.19 11.74 -12.97
N ASN A 39 1.24 12.82 -13.76
CA ASN A 39 1.29 12.74 -15.21
C ASN A 39 0.11 11.93 -15.80
N GLN A 40 -1.05 11.96 -15.13
CA GLN A 40 -2.25 11.17 -15.42
C GLN A 40 -3.51 12.01 -15.41
N THR A 41 -4.52 11.58 -16.18
CA THR A 41 -5.88 12.12 -16.10
C THR A 41 -6.52 11.66 -14.78
N PRO A 42 -7.19 12.53 -14.00
CA PRO A 42 -7.91 12.10 -12.81
C PRO A 42 -8.93 10.99 -13.12
N PRO A 43 -9.19 10.07 -12.18
CA PRO A 43 -10.17 9.01 -12.38
C PRO A 43 -11.59 9.58 -12.57
N PRO A 44 -12.52 8.79 -13.14
CA PRO A 44 -13.93 9.14 -13.15
C PRO A 44 -14.43 9.54 -11.75
N LEU A 45 -15.33 10.52 -11.69
CA LEU A 45 -15.94 11.01 -10.45
C LEU A 45 -14.95 11.68 -9.47
N PHE A 46 -13.84 12.23 -9.98
CA PHE A 46 -12.89 13.00 -9.17
C PHE A 46 -13.52 14.25 -8.52
N ASP A 47 -14.55 14.83 -9.14
CA ASP A 47 -15.40 15.87 -8.58
C ASP A 47 -16.13 15.40 -7.31
N GLN A 48 -16.67 14.17 -7.33
CA GLN A 48 -17.35 13.58 -6.18
C GLN A 48 -16.37 13.30 -5.03
N TRP A 49 -15.15 12.84 -5.34
CA TRP A 49 -14.05 12.78 -4.37
C TRP A 49 -13.83 14.16 -3.73
N PHE A 50 -13.79 15.21 -4.56
CA PHE A 50 -13.43 16.57 -4.12
C PHE A 50 -14.45 17.14 -3.17
N GLU A 51 -15.72 17.05 -3.53
CA GLU A 51 -16.81 17.46 -2.67
C GLU A 51 -16.82 16.66 -1.35
N TYR A 52 -16.60 15.34 -1.41
CA TYR A 52 -16.55 14.50 -0.22
C TYR A 52 -15.43 14.93 0.74
N ALA A 53 -14.23 15.18 0.23
CA ALA A 53 -13.08 15.54 1.05
C ALA A 53 -13.22 16.92 1.67
N ILE A 54 -13.70 17.92 0.92
CA ILE A 54 -13.97 19.27 1.44
C ILE A 54 -15.04 19.22 2.53
N ASN A 55 -16.15 18.51 2.30
CA ASN A 55 -17.23 18.36 3.28
C ASN A 55 -16.79 17.66 4.57
N ARG A 56 -15.73 16.85 4.51
CA ARG A 56 -15.14 16.16 5.66
C ARG A 56 -13.96 16.91 6.28
N SER A 57 -13.63 18.10 5.78
CA SER A 57 -12.45 18.86 6.20
C SER A 57 -11.17 18.01 6.13
N SER A 58 -11.02 17.23 5.04
CA SER A 58 -9.81 16.45 4.81
C SER A 58 -8.60 17.38 4.75
N LEU A 59 -7.55 17.04 5.50
CA LEU A 59 -6.28 17.77 5.44
C LEU A 59 -5.52 17.49 4.14
N ILE A 60 -5.76 16.34 3.53
CA ILE A 60 -5.10 15.90 2.30
C ILE A 60 -6.13 15.97 1.19
N ILE A 61 -5.85 16.78 0.17
CA ILE A 61 -6.77 17.01 -0.94
C ILE A 61 -6.31 16.31 -2.21
N ASP A 62 -5.08 16.53 -2.63
CA ASP A 62 -4.58 16.12 -3.94
C ASP A 62 -3.22 15.42 -3.89
N GLU A 63 -2.84 14.92 -2.70
CA GLU A 63 -1.69 14.03 -2.52
C GLU A 63 -2.13 12.56 -2.39
N PHE A 64 -1.86 11.83 -3.46
CA PHE A 64 -2.15 10.41 -3.69
C PHE A 64 -0.87 9.59 -3.93
N ASP A 65 0.31 10.06 -3.50
CA ASP A 65 1.60 9.45 -3.85
C ASP A 65 1.66 7.97 -3.49
N SER A 66 1.23 7.65 -2.28
CA SER A 66 1.21 6.28 -1.79
C SER A 66 0.34 5.37 -2.66
N ILE A 67 -0.76 5.89 -3.18
CA ILE A 67 -1.71 5.14 -4.01
C ILE A 67 -1.12 4.98 -5.40
N HIS A 68 -0.58 6.07 -5.96
CA HIS A 68 0.05 6.06 -7.26
C HIS A 68 1.19 5.03 -7.32
N GLU A 69 2.08 5.05 -6.33
CA GLU A 69 3.20 4.10 -6.23
C GLU A 69 2.75 2.65 -6.03
N ASP A 70 1.70 2.43 -5.23
CA ASP A 70 1.17 1.09 -4.98
C ASP A 70 0.48 0.51 -6.22
N LEU A 71 -0.20 1.35 -7.01
CA LEU A 71 -0.93 0.93 -8.20
C LEU A 71 -0.08 0.90 -9.47
N LEU A 72 1.04 1.64 -9.50
CA LEU A 72 1.88 1.78 -10.69
C LEU A 72 2.23 0.42 -11.31
N PRO A 73 2.77 -0.59 -10.60
CA PRO A 73 3.13 -1.86 -11.23
C PRO A 73 1.95 -2.57 -11.92
N PHE A 74 0.72 -2.40 -11.43
CA PHE A 74 -0.45 -3.09 -11.96
C PHE A 74 -0.90 -2.56 -13.33
N TRP A 75 -0.44 -1.37 -13.75
CA TRP A 75 -0.64 -0.87 -15.11
C TRP A 75 0.11 -1.69 -16.17
N SER A 76 1.05 -2.57 -15.76
CA SER A 76 1.68 -3.52 -16.67
C SER A 76 0.78 -4.71 -17.04
N LEU A 77 -0.37 -4.85 -16.38
CA LEU A 77 -1.29 -5.97 -16.57
C LEU A 77 -2.55 -5.52 -17.31
N SER A 78 -3.09 -6.40 -18.16
CA SER A 78 -4.38 -6.13 -18.77
C SER A 78 -5.50 -6.17 -17.71
N PRO A 79 -6.62 -5.46 -17.90
CA PRO A 79 -7.75 -5.53 -16.98
C PRO A 79 -8.28 -6.96 -16.77
N ALA A 80 -8.21 -7.83 -17.79
CA ALA A 80 -8.61 -9.22 -17.66
C ALA A 80 -7.65 -10.01 -16.75
N GLU A 81 -6.35 -9.78 -16.89
CA GLU A 81 -5.32 -10.41 -16.05
C GLU A 81 -5.44 -9.96 -14.59
N ILE A 82 -5.72 -8.67 -14.32
CA ILE A 82 -5.98 -8.18 -12.95
C ILE A 82 -7.15 -8.96 -12.33
N ARG A 83 -8.28 -9.09 -13.04
CA ARG A 83 -9.45 -9.83 -12.52
C ARG A 83 -9.14 -11.30 -12.29
N LYS A 84 -8.43 -11.94 -13.21
CA LYS A 84 -7.98 -13.33 -13.06
C LYS A 84 -7.12 -13.50 -11.81
N ARG A 85 -6.12 -12.64 -11.61
CA ARG A 85 -5.24 -12.67 -10.43
C ARG A 85 -5.97 -12.37 -9.13
N THR A 86 -6.99 -11.50 -9.14
CA THR A 86 -7.88 -11.33 -7.99
C THR A 86 -8.61 -12.63 -7.66
N LYS A 87 -9.18 -13.32 -8.66
CA LYS A 87 -9.85 -14.62 -8.44
C LYS A 87 -8.89 -15.68 -7.89
N GLU A 88 -7.67 -15.75 -8.41
CA GLU A 88 -6.61 -16.63 -7.90
C GLU A 88 -6.28 -16.33 -6.43
N ALA A 89 -6.14 -15.05 -6.07
CA ALA A 89 -5.91 -14.63 -4.69
C ALA A 89 -7.09 -14.99 -3.77
N LEU A 90 -8.33 -14.79 -4.22
CA LEU A 90 -9.54 -15.11 -3.45
C LEU A 90 -9.80 -16.61 -3.30
N ALA A 91 -9.33 -17.42 -4.24
CA ALA A 91 -9.40 -18.88 -4.16
C ALA A 91 -8.33 -19.47 -3.22
N SER A 92 -7.36 -18.67 -2.78
CA SER A 92 -6.32 -19.09 -1.85
C SER A 92 -6.89 -19.32 -0.45
N PRO A 93 -6.59 -20.46 0.21
CA PRO A 93 -6.99 -20.70 1.60
C PRO A 93 -6.13 -19.94 2.62
N LEU A 94 -5.10 -19.20 2.16
CA LEU A 94 -4.03 -18.65 3.00
C LEU A 94 -4.37 -17.26 3.56
N GLY A 95 -5.51 -17.10 4.22
CA GLY A 95 -5.84 -15.86 4.94
C GLY A 95 -6.05 -14.64 4.05
N ILE A 96 -6.69 -14.84 2.88
CA ILE A 96 -7.19 -13.76 2.03
C ILE A 96 -8.71 -13.68 2.18
N GLY A 97 -9.23 -12.48 2.41
CA GLY A 97 -10.66 -12.19 2.49
C GLY A 97 -11.15 -11.44 1.26
N GLY A 98 -12.36 -11.74 0.80
CA GLY A 98 -12.94 -11.09 -0.36
C GLY A 98 -14.00 -10.06 0.00
N ILE A 99 -14.01 -8.95 -0.73
CA ILE A 99 -15.14 -8.02 -0.79
C ILE A 99 -15.55 -7.85 -2.25
N GLN A 100 -16.83 -8.05 -2.52
CA GLN A 100 -17.43 -7.77 -3.82
C GLN A 100 -18.31 -6.54 -3.72
N ILE A 101 -18.23 -5.68 -4.73
CA ILE A 101 -19.08 -4.51 -4.92
C ILE A 101 -19.96 -4.78 -6.13
N ARG A 102 -21.28 -4.68 -5.95
CA ARG A 102 -22.27 -4.84 -7.03
C ARG A 102 -23.32 -3.75 -6.91
N ASN A 103 -23.53 -2.98 -7.98
CA ASN A 103 -24.50 -1.88 -8.01
C ASN A 103 -24.34 -0.92 -6.81
N GLY A 104 -23.09 -0.63 -6.46
CA GLY A 104 -22.75 0.23 -5.33
C GLY A 104 -22.99 -0.34 -3.94
N VAL A 105 -23.25 -1.64 -3.81
CA VAL A 105 -23.38 -2.35 -2.53
C VAL A 105 -22.17 -3.25 -2.30
N ALA A 106 -21.46 -3.04 -1.19
CA ALA A 106 -20.32 -3.87 -0.79
C ALA A 106 -20.79 -5.04 0.09
N SER A 107 -20.26 -6.23 -0.15
CA SER A 107 -20.54 -7.43 0.64
C SER A 107 -19.33 -8.35 0.71
N ILE A 108 -19.26 -9.17 1.75
CA ILE A 108 -18.20 -10.19 1.88
C ILE A 108 -18.38 -11.22 0.77
N ALA A 109 -17.28 -11.54 0.08
CA ALA A 109 -17.22 -12.66 -0.85
C ALA A 109 -16.65 -13.89 -0.15
N GLY A 110 -17.28 -15.05 -0.37
CA GLY A 110 -16.90 -16.31 0.27
C GLY A 110 -17.27 -16.39 1.75
N ASP A 111 -16.62 -17.31 2.47
CA ASP A 111 -16.81 -17.54 3.90
C ASP A 111 -15.47 -17.34 4.65
N PRO A 112 -15.15 -16.10 5.07
CA PRO A 112 -13.89 -15.81 5.74
C PRO A 112 -13.88 -16.43 7.16
N PRO A 113 -12.69 -16.78 7.71
CA PRO A 113 -12.60 -17.25 9.08
C PRO A 113 -13.25 -16.28 10.06
N GLY A 114 -14.09 -16.78 10.97
CA GLY A 114 -14.84 -15.95 11.91
C GLY A 114 -13.98 -15.02 12.76
N THR A 115 -12.72 -15.40 13.03
CA THR A 115 -11.72 -14.57 13.73
C THR A 115 -11.34 -13.28 12.99
N HIS A 116 -11.49 -13.25 11.67
CA HIS A 116 -11.11 -12.12 10.82
C HIS A 116 -12.31 -11.41 10.19
N ARG A 117 -13.53 -11.97 10.30
CA ARG A 117 -14.75 -11.37 9.73
C ARG A 117 -14.98 -9.92 10.15
N TRP A 118 -14.69 -9.58 11.41
CA TRP A 118 -14.83 -8.21 11.91
C TRP A 118 -14.00 -7.19 11.10
N SER A 119 -12.86 -7.62 10.52
CA SER A 119 -12.00 -6.74 9.73
C SER A 119 -12.65 -6.42 8.40
N LEU A 120 -13.24 -7.42 7.74
CA LEU A 120 -13.99 -7.27 6.49
C LEU A 120 -15.26 -6.44 6.69
N ASP A 121 -16.00 -6.67 7.78
CA ASP A 121 -17.14 -5.82 8.16
C ASP A 121 -16.70 -4.36 8.35
N GLY A 122 -15.54 -4.14 8.95
CA GLY A 122 -14.95 -2.80 9.10
C GLY A 122 -14.59 -2.14 7.77
N ILE A 123 -14.03 -2.91 6.82
CA ILE A 123 -13.74 -2.42 5.47
C ILE A 123 -15.05 -2.09 4.73
N ILE A 124 -16.07 -2.94 4.81
CA ILE A 124 -17.39 -2.66 4.24
C ILE A 124 -17.95 -1.36 4.81
N ALA A 125 -17.91 -1.17 6.13
CA ALA A 125 -18.40 0.05 6.78
C ALA A 125 -17.63 1.32 6.36
N MET A 126 -16.39 1.18 5.89
CA MET A 126 -15.64 2.27 5.26
C MET A 126 -16.09 2.50 3.82
N ILE A 127 -16.19 1.43 3.02
CA ILE A 127 -16.56 1.45 1.61
C ILE A 127 -17.97 2.01 1.39
N GLU A 128 -18.93 1.62 2.24
CA GLU A 128 -20.32 2.08 2.21
C GLU A 128 -20.50 3.60 2.22
N LYS A 129 -19.48 4.38 2.64
CA LYS A 129 -19.54 5.85 2.63
C LYS A 129 -19.49 6.45 1.22
N PHE A 130 -19.02 5.70 0.24
CA PHE A 130 -18.85 6.14 -1.14
C PHE A 130 -19.15 5.04 -2.18
N SER A 131 -19.60 3.86 -1.75
CA SER A 131 -19.77 2.69 -2.61
C SER A 131 -20.71 2.93 -3.79
N GLN A 132 -21.70 3.82 -3.65
CA GLN A 132 -22.60 4.23 -4.74
C GLN A 132 -21.89 4.82 -5.96
N PHE A 133 -20.65 5.30 -5.79
CA PHE A 133 -19.82 5.86 -6.85
C PHE A 133 -18.82 4.86 -7.43
N LEU A 134 -18.75 3.65 -6.87
CA LEU A 134 -17.80 2.62 -7.31
C LEU A 134 -18.42 1.71 -8.36
N PRO A 135 -17.63 1.28 -9.36
CA PRO A 135 -18.07 0.26 -10.29
C PRO A 135 -18.06 -1.13 -9.65
N ASP A 136 -18.66 -2.09 -10.35
CA ASP A 136 -18.59 -3.49 -9.96
C ASP A 136 -17.14 -4.02 -9.97
N MET A 137 -16.72 -4.57 -8.84
CA MET A 137 -15.38 -5.12 -8.62
C MET A 137 -15.34 -6.18 -7.52
N ASP A 138 -14.36 -7.08 -7.61
CA ASP A 138 -13.95 -7.93 -6.48
C ASP A 138 -12.57 -7.49 -6.01
N LEU A 139 -12.38 -7.49 -4.69
CA LEU A 139 -11.18 -7.00 -4.02
C LEU A 139 -10.69 -8.08 -3.06
N ALA A 140 -9.40 -8.39 -3.14
CA ALA A 140 -8.72 -9.34 -2.27
C ALA A 140 -7.99 -8.59 -1.16
N PHE A 141 -8.33 -8.88 0.09
CA PHE A 141 -7.74 -8.27 1.29
C PHE A 141 -6.91 -9.30 2.05
N ASN A 142 -5.66 -8.95 2.34
CA ASN A 142 -4.84 -9.71 3.26
C ASN A 142 -5.39 -9.59 4.68
N LEU A 143 -5.64 -10.73 5.32
CA LEU A 143 -6.15 -10.79 6.69
C LEU A 143 -5.03 -10.90 7.73
N ASN A 144 -3.80 -11.19 7.32
CA ASN A 144 -2.63 -11.28 8.19
C ASN A 144 -1.89 -9.94 8.30
N ASP A 145 -1.03 -9.82 9.30
CA ASP A 145 -0.22 -8.61 9.51
C ASP A 145 0.98 -8.53 8.55
N GLU A 146 1.52 -9.68 8.16
CA GLU A 146 2.63 -9.78 7.20
C GLU A 146 2.17 -9.52 5.75
N PRO A 147 2.96 -8.78 4.93
CA PRO A 147 2.63 -8.50 3.54
C PRO A 147 2.71 -9.74 2.64
N ARG A 148 2.16 -9.65 1.43
CA ARG A 148 2.00 -10.81 0.52
C ARG A 148 2.85 -10.73 -0.74
N VAL A 149 2.97 -9.57 -1.37
CA VAL A 149 3.40 -9.49 -2.77
C VAL A 149 4.81 -8.92 -2.87
N SER A 150 5.82 -9.71 -3.23
CA SER A 150 7.18 -9.20 -3.42
C SER A 150 7.83 -9.83 -4.64
N LEU A 151 7.96 -9.05 -5.71
CA LEU A 151 8.61 -9.47 -6.94
C LEU A 151 10.13 -9.34 -6.81
N PRO A 152 10.93 -10.22 -7.44
CA PRO A 152 12.37 -10.01 -7.54
C PRO A 152 12.71 -8.77 -8.38
N TYR A 153 13.94 -8.28 -8.24
CA TYR A 153 14.39 -6.96 -8.72
C TYR A 153 14.14 -6.73 -10.21
N HIS A 154 14.44 -7.73 -11.05
CA HIS A 154 14.31 -7.59 -12.49
C HIS A 154 12.84 -7.54 -12.93
N GLU A 155 12.01 -8.37 -12.31
CA GLU A 155 10.59 -8.52 -12.59
C GLU A 155 9.82 -7.27 -12.19
N ILE A 156 10.08 -6.71 -11.00
CA ILE A 156 9.43 -5.46 -10.59
C ILE A 156 9.89 -4.27 -11.44
N GLY A 157 11.17 -4.25 -11.84
CA GLY A 157 11.70 -3.24 -12.76
C GLY A 157 11.00 -3.29 -14.12
N GLN A 158 10.86 -4.49 -14.70
CA GLN A 158 10.13 -4.70 -15.94
C GLN A 158 8.66 -4.30 -15.85
N ALA A 159 7.98 -4.65 -14.75
CA ALA A 159 6.59 -4.27 -14.50
C ALA A 159 6.43 -2.74 -14.44
N ARG A 160 7.29 -2.04 -13.69
CA ARG A 160 7.26 -0.56 -13.62
C ARG A 160 7.52 0.11 -14.97
N GLU A 161 8.50 -0.37 -15.72
CA GLU A 161 8.80 0.17 -17.05
C GLU A 161 7.65 -0.06 -18.05
N ALA A 162 7.02 -1.24 -18.01
CA ALA A 162 5.83 -1.52 -18.81
C ALA A 162 4.65 -0.62 -18.39
N ALA A 163 4.41 -0.49 -17.09
CA ALA A 163 3.37 0.37 -16.54
C ALA A 163 3.51 1.83 -16.98
N LEU A 164 4.72 2.40 -16.94
CA LEU A 164 4.95 3.78 -17.37
C LEU A 164 4.65 3.98 -18.87
N ARG A 165 4.93 2.98 -19.71
CA ARG A 165 4.57 3.01 -21.14
C ARG A 165 3.06 2.96 -21.35
N GLU A 166 2.38 2.05 -20.67
CA GLU A 166 0.91 1.93 -20.74
C GLU A 166 0.21 3.18 -20.23
N LEU A 167 0.68 3.76 -19.13
CA LEU A 167 0.18 5.02 -18.57
C LEU A 167 0.31 6.19 -19.55
N ALA A 168 1.43 6.27 -20.28
CA ALA A 168 1.65 7.31 -21.29
C ALA A 168 0.72 7.14 -22.50
N ASP A 169 0.58 5.91 -23.00
CA ASP A 169 -0.33 5.58 -24.09
C ASP A 169 -1.79 5.84 -23.70
N HIS A 170 -2.21 5.37 -22.52
CA HIS A 170 -3.56 5.58 -21.99
C HIS A 170 -3.91 7.07 -21.90
N ARG A 171 -3.01 7.90 -21.37
CA ARG A 171 -3.21 9.34 -21.30
C ARG A 171 -3.35 9.98 -22.69
N SER A 172 -2.57 9.53 -23.67
CA SER A 172 -2.65 10.06 -25.04
C SER A 172 -4.01 9.77 -25.70
N LYS A 173 -4.61 8.63 -25.36
CA LYS A 173 -5.92 8.19 -25.86
C LYS A 173 -7.10 8.77 -25.06
N HIS A 174 -6.88 9.07 -23.77
CA HIS A 174 -7.93 9.48 -22.83
C HIS A 174 -7.59 10.80 -22.13
N VAL A 175 -7.79 11.89 -22.87
CA VAL A 175 -7.55 13.27 -22.37
C VAL A 175 -8.50 13.65 -21.21
N SER A 176 -9.67 13.02 -21.11
CA SER A 176 -10.61 13.15 -19.98
C SER A 176 -11.30 11.82 -19.70
N LEU A 177 -11.48 11.49 -18.43
CA LEU A 177 -12.18 10.28 -17.97
C LEU A 177 -13.42 10.69 -17.17
N ASN A 178 -14.59 10.57 -17.79
CA ASN A 178 -15.84 11.02 -17.16
C ASN A 178 -16.65 9.85 -16.60
N GLN A 179 -16.39 8.62 -17.04
CA GLN A 179 -17.19 7.44 -16.69
C GLN A 179 -16.32 6.19 -16.66
N PHE A 180 -16.72 5.21 -15.85
CA PHE A 180 -16.14 3.87 -15.86
C PHE A 180 -16.52 3.11 -17.14
N SER A 181 -15.73 2.09 -17.47
CA SER A 181 -16.05 1.15 -18.55
C SER A 181 -17.42 0.48 -18.31
N LYS A 182 -18.19 0.24 -19.36
CA LYS A 182 -19.50 -0.44 -19.28
C LYS A 182 -19.33 -1.94 -18.99
N ASN A 183 -20.41 -2.58 -18.54
CA ASN A 183 -20.52 -4.04 -18.36
C ASN A 183 -19.43 -4.68 -17.47
N ARG A 184 -18.97 -3.98 -16.43
CA ARG A 184 -17.90 -4.49 -15.55
C ARG A 184 -18.29 -5.77 -14.81
N THR A 185 -19.57 -5.94 -14.49
CA THR A 185 -20.11 -7.15 -13.86
C THR A 185 -19.77 -8.42 -14.66
N GLU A 186 -19.81 -8.35 -16.00
CA GLU A 186 -19.47 -9.47 -16.89
C GLU A 186 -18.00 -9.88 -16.74
N GLY A 187 -17.11 -8.94 -16.42
CA GLY A 187 -15.70 -9.23 -16.20
C GLY A 187 -15.42 -10.07 -14.95
N TRP A 188 -16.37 -10.13 -14.01
CA TRP A 188 -16.24 -10.81 -12.71
C TRP A 188 -17.03 -12.10 -12.62
N THR A 189 -17.64 -12.56 -13.71
CA THR A 189 -18.33 -13.85 -13.72
C THR A 189 -17.35 -14.97 -13.40
N VAL A 190 -17.76 -15.87 -12.50
CA VAL A 190 -17.01 -17.09 -12.20
C VAL A 190 -17.21 -18.05 -13.38
N ASP A 191 -16.14 -18.30 -14.13
CA ASP A 191 -16.12 -19.39 -15.10
C ASP A 191 -15.51 -20.62 -14.41
N PRO A 192 -16.27 -21.71 -14.18
CA PRO A 192 -15.77 -22.92 -13.54
C PRO A 192 -14.61 -23.58 -14.29
N ASN A 193 -14.42 -23.27 -15.57
CA ASN A 193 -13.36 -23.81 -16.40
C ASN A 193 -12.17 -22.85 -16.57
N GLU A 194 -12.21 -21.65 -15.99
CA GLU A 194 -11.08 -20.73 -16.03
C GLU A 194 -9.89 -21.35 -15.27
N PRO A 195 -8.74 -21.56 -15.93
CA PRO A 195 -7.58 -22.14 -15.27
C PRO A 195 -6.96 -21.11 -14.32
N LEU A 196 -7.20 -21.29 -13.02
CA LEU A 196 -6.63 -20.50 -11.94
C LEU A 196 -5.30 -21.13 -11.48
N ASP A 197 -4.26 -20.31 -11.36
CA ASP A 197 -3.02 -20.69 -10.71
C ASP A 197 -3.13 -20.50 -9.19
N LEU A 198 -3.40 -21.60 -8.48
CA LEU A 198 -3.50 -21.62 -7.02
C LEU A 198 -2.14 -21.87 -6.33
N GLY A 199 -1.07 -22.08 -7.11
CA GLY A 199 0.28 -22.38 -6.62
C GLY A 199 1.16 -21.15 -6.38
N ARG A 200 0.61 -19.95 -6.49
CA ARG A 200 1.37 -18.68 -6.45
C ARG A 200 1.93 -18.30 -5.08
N PHE A 201 1.36 -18.84 -4.01
CA PHE A 201 1.77 -18.54 -2.65
C PHE A 201 2.71 -19.60 -2.10
N MET A 202 3.69 -19.17 -1.33
CA MET A 202 4.62 -20.01 -0.57
C MET A 202 4.29 -19.85 0.91
N THR A 203 4.38 -20.89 1.73
CA THR A 203 4.30 -20.74 3.19
C THR A 203 5.70 -20.63 3.79
N LEU A 204 6.03 -19.45 4.34
CA LEU A 204 7.34 -19.12 4.90
C LEU A 204 7.25 -18.70 6.38
N SER A 205 6.12 -18.98 7.03
CA SER A 205 5.93 -18.79 8.48
C SER A 205 6.96 -19.57 9.29
N PHE A 206 7.49 -18.95 10.34
CA PHE A 206 8.50 -19.50 11.25
C PHE A 206 9.84 -19.88 10.60
N HIS A 207 10.12 -19.33 9.42
CA HIS A 207 11.40 -19.51 8.72
C HIS A 207 12.12 -18.18 8.55
N ASN A 208 13.44 -18.23 8.31
CA ASN A 208 14.16 -17.05 7.88
C ASN A 208 13.72 -16.69 6.45
N THR A 209 13.32 -15.43 6.24
CA THR A 209 12.74 -14.96 4.99
C THR A 209 13.62 -13.94 4.29
N TRP A 210 14.85 -13.74 4.73
CA TRP A 210 15.75 -12.73 4.17
C TRP A 210 16.02 -12.94 2.68
N ASP A 211 16.24 -14.19 2.25
CA ASP A 211 16.52 -14.49 0.84
C ASP A 211 15.28 -14.24 -0.04
N PHE A 212 14.08 -14.45 0.49
CA PHE A 212 12.83 -14.08 -0.18
C PHE A 212 12.67 -12.55 -0.23
N ALA A 213 12.78 -11.90 0.93
CA ALA A 213 12.53 -10.48 1.06
C ALA A 213 13.56 -9.66 0.28
N SER A 214 14.85 -9.97 0.37
CA SER A 214 15.91 -9.24 -0.34
C SER A 214 15.89 -9.46 -1.85
N ALA A 215 15.12 -10.41 -2.39
CA ALA A 215 15.08 -10.69 -3.83
C ALA A 215 14.69 -9.47 -4.68
N HIS A 216 13.91 -8.53 -4.13
CA HIS A 216 13.55 -7.26 -4.79
C HIS A 216 14.71 -6.26 -4.88
N CYS A 217 15.80 -6.49 -4.14
CA CYS A 217 16.97 -5.62 -4.14
C CYS A 217 17.87 -5.85 -5.34
N PRO A 218 18.59 -4.81 -5.81
CA PRO A 218 19.60 -4.95 -6.85
C PRO A 218 20.55 -6.12 -6.56
N PRO A 219 20.91 -6.95 -7.56
CA PRO A 219 21.78 -8.12 -7.34
C PRO A 219 23.15 -7.81 -6.73
N ASP A 220 23.65 -6.58 -6.93
CA ASP A 220 24.92 -6.06 -6.41
C ASP A 220 24.78 -5.34 -5.06
N SER A 221 23.55 -5.20 -4.53
CA SER A 221 23.32 -4.54 -3.25
C SER A 221 23.94 -5.30 -2.07
N PRO A 222 24.28 -4.60 -0.97
CA PRO A 222 24.75 -5.25 0.26
C PRO A 222 23.83 -6.35 0.76
N ALA A 223 22.50 -6.18 0.72
CA ALA A 223 21.55 -7.20 1.14
C ALA A 223 21.66 -8.54 0.36
N ARG A 224 22.16 -8.48 -0.88
CA ARG A 224 22.33 -9.63 -1.77
C ARG A 224 23.74 -10.22 -1.74
N THR A 225 24.75 -9.38 -1.51
CA THR A 225 26.16 -9.74 -1.64
C THR A 225 26.87 -9.95 -0.29
N ASN A 226 26.39 -9.31 0.76
CA ASN A 226 26.97 -9.35 2.09
C ASN A 226 25.92 -9.86 3.07
N ARG A 227 26.11 -11.04 3.65
CA ARG A 227 25.31 -11.45 4.79
C ARG A 227 26.10 -11.00 6.01
N HIS A 228 25.65 -9.95 6.71
CA HIS A 228 26.23 -9.61 8.00
C HIS A 228 25.80 -10.71 8.99
N LEU A 229 26.58 -11.79 9.06
CA LEU A 229 26.17 -13.06 9.68
C LEU A 229 26.24 -13.05 11.21
N ASP A 230 26.97 -12.12 11.82
CA ASP A 230 27.14 -12.07 13.27
C ASP A 230 26.23 -10.99 13.91
N PRO A 231 25.06 -11.37 14.45
CA PRO A 231 24.14 -10.44 15.08
C PRO A 231 24.67 -9.85 16.39
N THR A 232 25.78 -10.37 16.94
CA THR A 232 26.39 -9.84 18.16
C THR A 232 27.28 -8.63 17.89
N THR A 233 27.61 -8.38 16.63
CA THR A 233 28.46 -7.26 16.21
C THR A 233 27.63 -6.14 15.58
N HIS A 234 27.87 -4.91 16.01
CA HIS A 234 27.20 -3.74 15.45
C HIS A 234 27.77 -3.41 14.05
N CYS A 235 26.93 -3.44 13.02
CA CYS A 235 27.30 -3.02 11.68
C CYS A 235 27.25 -1.48 11.53
N ALA A 236 28.32 -0.79 11.94
CA ALA A 236 28.39 0.67 11.81
C ALA A 236 28.24 1.14 10.35
N SER A 237 28.77 0.39 9.37
CA SER A 237 28.64 0.71 7.94
C SER A 237 27.21 0.56 7.42
N CYS A 238 26.40 -0.32 7.99
CA CYS A 238 24.99 -0.49 7.64
C CYS A 238 24.15 0.69 8.14
N ALA A 239 24.47 1.18 9.34
CA ALA A 239 23.78 2.29 9.99
C ALA A 239 24.20 3.68 9.48
N ALA A 240 25.47 3.84 9.06
CA ALA A 240 26.05 5.12 8.69
C ALA A 240 25.26 5.92 7.63
N PRO A 241 24.67 5.31 6.58
CA PRO A 241 23.90 6.05 5.57
C PRO A 241 22.62 6.71 6.08
N HIS A 242 22.07 6.25 7.21
CA HIS A 242 20.81 6.74 7.76
C HIS A 242 20.91 7.24 9.20
N SER A 243 22.14 7.37 9.72
CA SER A 243 22.42 7.78 11.10
C SER A 243 23.38 8.97 11.17
N SER A 244 23.20 9.79 12.19
CA SER A 244 24.11 10.88 12.58
C SER A 244 24.65 10.60 13.98
N GLY A 245 25.78 9.88 14.05
CA GLY A 245 26.30 9.34 15.29
C GLY A 245 25.39 8.25 15.83
N LEU A 246 24.92 8.38 17.08
CA LEU A 246 24.00 7.43 17.72
C LEU A 246 22.52 7.67 17.37
N PHE A 247 22.22 8.73 16.63
CA PHE A 247 20.84 9.11 16.33
C PHE A 247 20.47 8.73 14.91
N LEU A 248 19.32 8.10 14.75
CA LEU A 248 18.66 7.93 13.46
C LEU A 248 18.38 9.30 12.84
N SER A 249 18.93 9.58 11.67
CA SER A 249 18.80 10.87 10.99
C SER A 249 17.92 10.81 9.74
N ASN A 250 17.89 9.68 9.05
CA ASN A 250 17.04 9.47 7.88
C ASN A 250 16.16 8.23 8.09
N TRP A 251 15.07 8.41 8.84
CA TRP A 251 14.10 7.35 9.12
C TRP A 251 13.52 6.73 7.85
N THR A 252 13.17 7.56 6.86
CA THR A 252 12.61 7.07 5.60
C THR A 252 13.59 6.09 4.97
N TYR A 253 14.85 6.49 4.76
CA TYR A 253 15.85 5.59 4.17
C TYR A 253 16.11 4.34 5.02
N ALA A 254 16.20 4.47 6.34
CA ALA A 254 16.37 3.34 7.26
C ALA A 254 15.21 2.33 7.21
N THR A 255 13.99 2.77 6.91
CA THR A 255 12.80 1.92 6.94
C THR A 255 12.28 1.53 5.58
N THR A 256 12.66 2.21 4.51
CA THR A 256 12.16 1.96 3.16
C THR A 256 13.16 1.27 2.25
N ASP A 257 14.43 1.16 2.65
CA ASP A 257 15.47 0.51 1.86
C ASP A 257 16.20 -0.52 2.72
N ILE A 258 15.86 -1.80 2.55
CA ILE A 258 16.60 -2.89 3.19
C ILE A 258 17.83 -3.31 2.39
N CYS A 259 17.98 -2.82 1.15
CA CYS A 259 19.00 -3.27 0.23
C CYS A 259 20.40 -2.82 0.64
N HIS A 260 20.53 -1.72 1.39
CA HIS A 260 21.80 -1.30 2.02
C HIS A 260 22.01 -1.84 3.44
N GLN A 261 21.05 -2.59 4.01
CA GLN A 261 21.05 -3.01 5.43
C GLN A 261 21.10 -4.54 5.59
N PRO A 262 22.22 -5.19 5.25
CA PRO A 262 22.35 -6.64 5.34
C PRO A 262 22.28 -7.20 6.77
N ASP A 263 22.47 -6.36 7.77
CA ASP A 263 22.35 -6.68 9.19
C ASP A 263 20.91 -6.96 9.63
N LEU A 264 19.89 -6.45 8.91
CA LEU A 264 18.49 -6.74 9.20
C LEU A 264 18.12 -8.22 9.01
N ALA A 265 18.92 -9.00 8.26
CA ALA A 265 18.74 -10.44 8.07
C ALA A 265 18.65 -11.23 9.39
N HIS A 266 19.32 -10.74 10.44
CA HIS A 266 19.39 -11.37 11.75
C HIS A 266 18.98 -10.45 12.90
N LEU A 267 18.60 -9.20 12.62
CA LEU A 267 18.20 -8.21 13.63
C LEU A 267 16.71 -7.82 13.55
N HIS A 268 16.00 -8.16 12.47
CA HIS A 268 14.61 -7.78 12.28
C HIS A 268 13.66 -8.99 12.35
N GLY A 269 12.73 -8.99 13.31
CA GLY A 269 11.85 -10.13 13.60
C GLY A 269 11.06 -10.66 12.38
N PHE A 270 10.61 -9.76 11.51
CA PHE A 270 9.92 -10.13 10.25
C PHE A 270 10.79 -10.97 9.30
N TYR A 271 12.11 -10.75 9.28
CA TYR A 271 13.03 -11.51 8.42
C TYR A 271 13.59 -12.76 9.09
N ILE A 272 13.61 -12.80 10.43
CA ILE A 272 14.12 -13.93 11.20
C ILE A 272 13.12 -15.09 11.22
N SER A 273 11.85 -14.80 11.56
CA SER A 273 10.81 -15.82 11.78
C SER A 273 9.43 -15.14 11.91
N PRO A 274 8.81 -14.71 10.81
CA PRO A 274 7.46 -14.14 10.85
C PRO A 274 6.42 -15.21 11.24
N SER A 275 5.27 -14.80 11.79
CA SER A 275 4.30 -15.74 12.35
C SER A 275 3.33 -16.31 11.31
N ALA A 276 2.87 -15.48 10.38
CA ALA A 276 1.82 -15.84 9.42
C ALA A 276 2.13 -15.29 8.02
N PHE A 277 3.27 -15.70 7.46
CA PHE A 277 3.80 -15.20 6.20
C PHE A 277 3.63 -16.21 5.07
N ASP A 278 2.63 -15.98 4.23
CA ASP A 278 2.51 -16.69 2.95
C ASP A 278 2.60 -15.71 1.77
N PRO A 279 3.81 -15.43 1.26
CA PRO A 279 3.99 -14.47 0.20
C PRO A 279 3.94 -15.08 -1.20
N THR A 280 3.97 -14.23 -2.21
CA THR A 280 4.08 -14.55 -3.63
C THR A 280 5.14 -13.69 -4.31
N GLN A 281 5.77 -14.25 -5.35
CA GLN A 281 6.64 -13.51 -6.27
C GLN A 281 5.93 -13.04 -7.53
N ASP A 282 4.61 -13.26 -7.63
CA ASP A 282 3.77 -12.76 -8.71
C ASP A 282 3.05 -11.48 -8.31
N LEU A 283 2.85 -10.58 -9.27
CA LEU A 283 2.11 -9.33 -9.04
C LEU A 283 0.60 -9.60 -8.89
N LEU A 284 0.13 -9.89 -7.68
CA LEU A 284 -1.28 -10.08 -7.34
C LEU A 284 -1.88 -8.79 -6.73
N PRO A 285 -3.12 -8.39 -7.11
CA PRO A 285 -3.76 -7.18 -6.61
C PRO A 285 -4.35 -7.40 -5.21
N ILE A 286 -3.48 -7.51 -4.20
CA ILE A 286 -3.85 -7.77 -2.81
C ILE A 286 -3.74 -6.49 -2.00
N PHE A 287 -4.81 -6.18 -1.27
CA PHE A 287 -4.88 -5.05 -0.37
C PHE A 287 -4.41 -5.44 1.03
N SER A 288 -3.42 -4.72 1.56
CA SER A 288 -2.87 -4.96 2.90
C SER A 288 -2.92 -3.69 3.76
N GLN A 289 -3.10 -3.84 5.07
CA GLN A 289 -3.17 -2.71 6.00
C GLN A 289 -1.82 -1.99 6.15
N SER A 290 -0.73 -2.70 5.86
CA SER A 290 0.63 -2.20 5.82
C SER A 290 1.45 -3.06 4.86
N LYS A 291 2.67 -2.61 4.53
CA LYS A 291 3.63 -3.42 3.80
C LYS A 291 5.06 -3.07 4.18
N ALA A 292 5.93 -4.08 4.14
CA ALA A 292 7.37 -3.90 4.32
C ALA A 292 8.01 -3.37 3.03
N PRO A 293 9.24 -2.84 3.09
CA PRO A 293 9.99 -2.42 1.91
C PRO A 293 10.12 -3.52 0.86
N GLY A 294 9.96 -3.14 -0.41
CA GLY A 294 10.03 -4.07 -1.54
C GLY A 294 8.74 -4.83 -1.83
N PHE A 295 7.77 -4.78 -0.92
CA PHE A 295 6.46 -5.38 -1.15
C PHE A 295 5.55 -4.43 -1.97
N ASN A 296 4.70 -5.04 -2.78
CA ASN A 296 3.85 -4.42 -3.79
C ASN A 296 2.37 -4.63 -3.48
N ASP A 297 2.05 -5.00 -2.24
CA ASP A 297 0.70 -4.92 -1.71
C ASP A 297 0.14 -3.49 -1.88
N ILE A 298 -1.16 -3.41 -2.10
CA ILE A 298 -1.90 -2.16 -2.21
C ILE A 298 -2.32 -1.74 -0.80
N ARG A 299 -1.80 -0.62 -0.31
CA ARG A 299 -2.14 -0.20 1.05
C ARG A 299 -3.57 0.32 1.13
N PHE A 300 -4.28 -0.10 2.17
CA PHE A 300 -5.58 0.45 2.52
C PHE A 300 -5.63 0.82 4.02
N PRO A 301 -6.63 1.61 4.43
CA PRO A 301 -6.68 2.14 5.79
C PRO A 301 -7.12 1.04 6.75
N SER A 302 -6.38 0.89 7.84
CA SER A 302 -6.65 -0.17 8.81
C SER A 302 -8.05 -0.07 9.46
N PRO A 303 -8.87 -1.14 9.41
CA PRO A 303 -10.15 -1.20 10.09
C PRO A 303 -10.02 -1.10 11.61
N TRP A 304 -8.86 -1.44 12.18
CA TRP A 304 -8.58 -1.27 13.61
C TRP A 304 -8.76 0.19 14.06
N ASN A 305 -8.24 1.12 13.25
CA ASN A 305 -8.33 2.55 13.53
C ASN A 305 -9.74 3.07 13.27
N TYR A 306 -10.37 2.65 12.16
CA TYR A 306 -11.71 3.09 11.79
C TYR A 306 -12.77 2.68 12.80
N LEU A 307 -12.74 1.42 13.26
CA LEU A 307 -13.68 0.90 14.26
C LEU A 307 -13.35 1.34 15.69
N GLY A 308 -12.28 2.13 15.87
CA GLY A 308 -11.85 2.59 17.19
C GLY A 308 -11.48 1.45 18.13
N LYS A 309 -10.87 0.38 17.59
CA LYS A 309 -10.37 -0.76 18.38
C LYS A 309 -8.99 -0.48 19.00
N ALA A 310 -8.23 0.48 18.45
CA ALA A 310 -6.95 0.95 18.98
C ALA A 310 -7.04 2.42 19.46
N ARG A 311 -7.84 2.69 20.51
CA ARG A 311 -8.01 4.05 21.02
C ARG A 311 -6.76 4.50 21.78
N TYR A 312 -6.17 5.60 21.35
CA TYR A 312 -5.18 6.32 22.13
C TYR A 312 -5.89 7.02 23.31
N ALA A 313 -5.53 6.63 24.53
CA ALA A 313 -6.07 7.18 25.78
C ALA A 313 -4.91 7.52 26.73
N PRO A 314 -4.24 8.67 26.54
CA PRO A 314 -3.14 9.07 27.41
C PRO A 314 -3.66 9.36 28.82
N THR A 315 -2.92 8.90 29.83
CA THR A 315 -3.15 9.31 31.22
C THR A 315 -2.35 10.57 31.53
N ASP A 316 -2.68 11.25 32.63
CA ASP A 316 -1.99 12.48 33.04
C ASP A 316 -0.48 12.29 33.25
N ASP A 317 -0.05 11.09 33.61
CA ASP A 317 1.36 10.71 33.79
C ASP A 317 2.12 10.52 32.46
N TYR A 318 1.41 10.24 31.38
CA TYR A 318 1.97 10.01 30.04
C TYR A 318 1.34 10.94 29.00
N ARG A 319 1.18 12.22 29.35
CA ARG A 319 0.83 13.27 28.41
C ARG A 319 1.96 13.47 27.40
N ILE A 320 2.00 12.63 26.37
CA ILE A 320 2.50 13.09 25.09
C ILE A 320 1.43 14.07 24.62
N VAL A 321 1.63 15.36 24.90
CA VAL A 321 0.78 16.41 24.32
C VAL A 321 0.85 16.16 22.82
N PRO A 322 -0.24 15.75 22.15
CA PRO A 322 -0.19 15.63 20.72
C PRO A 322 0.01 17.05 20.22
N SER A 323 1.23 17.37 19.81
CA SER A 323 1.43 18.32 18.72
C SER A 323 0.43 17.87 17.68
N THR A 324 -0.55 18.72 17.37
CA THR A 324 -1.74 18.45 16.54
C THR A 324 -1.44 17.97 15.11
N SER A 325 -0.20 17.58 14.83
CA SER A 325 0.42 17.27 13.56
C SER A 325 1.00 15.84 13.45
N LEU A 326 1.07 15.05 14.53
CA LEU A 326 1.81 13.77 14.54
C LEU A 326 0.93 12.54 14.76
N VAL A 327 -0.16 12.45 13.98
CA VAL A 327 -0.75 11.16 13.62
C VAL A 327 -0.98 11.22 12.13
N ARG A 328 -0.28 10.38 11.37
CA ARG A 328 -0.49 10.19 9.93
C ARG A 328 -1.90 9.59 9.75
N ARG A 329 -2.94 10.44 9.84
CA ARG A 329 -4.32 10.12 9.43
C ARG A 329 -4.46 10.14 7.90
N GLY A 330 -3.39 9.78 7.19
CA GLY A 330 -3.29 9.87 5.74
C GLY A 330 -3.96 8.72 4.99
N SER A 331 -4.55 7.74 5.69
CA SER A 331 -5.22 6.64 5.01
C SER A 331 -6.71 6.90 4.76
N PHE A 332 -7.36 7.93 5.30
CA PHE A 332 -8.85 8.00 5.25
C PHE A 332 -9.51 8.32 3.89
N SER A 333 -8.77 8.43 2.78
CA SER A 333 -9.32 8.88 1.49
C SER A 333 -8.79 8.08 0.31
N THR A 334 -9.06 6.77 0.24
CA THR A 334 -8.50 5.95 -0.85
C THR A 334 -9.36 4.76 -1.19
N PHE A 335 -10.41 4.99 -1.97
CA PHE A 335 -11.12 3.92 -2.68
C PHE A 335 -11.73 4.37 -4.01
N LEU A 336 -11.77 5.68 -4.29
CA LEU A 336 -12.37 6.25 -5.51
C LEU A 336 -11.49 6.14 -6.77
N SER A 337 -10.38 5.40 -6.73
CA SER A 337 -9.40 5.30 -7.84
C SER A 337 -9.31 3.91 -8.49
N PHE A 338 -10.29 3.03 -8.27
CA PHE A 338 -10.35 1.67 -8.83
C PHE A 338 -11.42 1.49 -9.92
#